data_AF-A0A0Q5FLG0-F1
#
_entry.id   AF-A0A0Q5FLG0-F1
#
_cell.length_a   1.000
_cell.length_b   1.000
_cell.length_c   1.000
_cell.angle_alpha   90.00
_cell.angle_beta   90.00
_cell.angle_gamma   90.00
#
_symmetry.space_group_name_H-M   'P 1'
#
loop_
_entity.id
_entity.type
_entity.pdbx_description
1 polymer ?
#
loop_
_entity_poly.entity_id
_entity_poly.type
_entity_poly.pdbx_seq_one_letter_code
_entity_poly.pdbx_strand_id
1 'polypeptide(L)'
;MALTGAGMGLAQASTLRCNSHLVSVGDHAFEVQKKCGQPASQATLGSRKSYNSTYRRSEQVDIEEWVYGPDHGMYRYLRFEGGRLVRIESKRG
;
A
#
# COMPACT_ATOMS: atom_id res chain seq x y z
N MET A 1 2.82 33.81 27.62
CA MET A 1 2.03 32.65 27.15
C MET A 1 2.52 32.30 25.76
N ALA A 2 3.24 31.19 25.59
CA ALA A 2 3.70 30.72 24.28
C ALA A 2 2.70 29.71 23.73
N LEU A 3 2.16 29.97 22.54
CA LEU A 3 1.21 29.11 21.84
C LEU A 3 2.00 28.01 21.12
N THR A 4 1.90 26.79 21.60
CA THR A 4 2.40 25.58 20.94
C THR A 4 1.50 25.24 19.75
N GLY A 5 2.01 25.44 18.53
CA GLY A 5 1.34 25.02 17.30
C GLY A 5 1.46 23.50 17.10
N ALA A 6 0.31 22.81 17.04
CA ALA A 6 0.24 21.41 16.67
C ALA A 6 0.45 21.27 15.16
N GLY A 7 1.55 20.63 14.75
CA GLY A 7 1.76 20.24 13.35
C GLY A 7 0.88 19.04 13.01
N MET A 8 -0.20 19.24 12.26
CA MET A 8 -0.92 18.14 11.60
C MET A 8 0.01 17.54 10.52
N GLY A 9 0.54 16.35 10.77
CA GLY A 9 1.23 15.57 9.75
C GLY A 9 0.25 15.18 8.65
N LEU A 10 0.42 15.74 7.45
CA LEU A 10 -0.30 15.30 6.25
C LEU A 10 0.16 13.88 5.90
N ALA A 11 -0.60 12.87 6.33
CA ALA A 11 -0.48 11.53 5.78
C ALA A 11 -0.83 11.62 4.29
N GLN A 12 0.18 11.56 3.42
CA GLN A 12 -0.05 11.49 1.98
C GLN A 12 -0.71 10.15 1.67
N ALA A 13 -2.03 10.19 1.46
CA ALA A 13 -2.77 9.06 0.95
C ALA A 13 -2.37 8.84 -0.51
N SER A 14 -1.48 7.88 -0.76
CA SER A 14 -1.17 7.46 -2.12
C SER A 14 -2.38 6.74 -2.70
N THR A 15 -2.87 7.21 -3.86
CA THR A 15 -3.97 6.58 -4.60
C THR A 15 -3.48 6.10 -5.96
N LEU A 16 -4.01 4.97 -6.42
CA LEU A 16 -3.82 4.47 -7.77
C LEU A 16 -5.17 4.34 -8.47
N ARG A 17 -5.24 4.78 -9.73
CA ARG A 17 -6.38 4.49 -10.61
C ARG A 17 -6.12 3.23 -11.42
N CYS A 18 -7.09 2.35 -11.39
CA CYS A 18 -7.18 1.17 -12.24
C CYS A 18 -8.48 1.26 -13.03
N ASN A 19 -8.40 1.54 -14.33
CA ASN A 19 -9.56 1.84 -15.18
C ASN A 19 -10.42 2.97 -14.59
N SER A 20 -11.67 2.70 -14.26
CA SER A 20 -12.62 3.61 -13.60
C SER A 20 -12.62 3.49 -12.06
N HIS A 21 -11.84 2.58 -11.49
CA HIS A 21 -11.76 2.34 -10.06
C HIS A 21 -10.55 3.03 -9.42
N LEU A 22 -10.71 3.40 -8.16
CA LEU A 22 -9.64 3.94 -7.32
C LEU A 22 -9.31 2.94 -6.22
N VAL A 23 -8.00 2.75 -6.01
CA VAL A 23 -7.44 2.04 -4.86
C VAL A 23 -6.58 2.99 -4.07
N SER A 24 -6.59 2.85 -2.75
CA SER A 24 -5.84 3.72 -1.83
C SER A 24 -5.13 2.89 -0.77
N VAL A 25 -4.10 3.48 -0.15
CA VAL A 25 -3.49 2.90 1.05
C VAL A 25 -4.59 2.58 2.09
N GLY A 26 -4.58 1.36 2.61
CA GLY A 26 -5.57 0.79 3.51
C GLY A 26 -6.48 -0.26 2.88
N ASP A 27 -6.67 -0.22 1.55
CA ASP A 27 -7.50 -1.17 0.80
C ASP A 27 -6.99 -2.61 0.97
N HIS A 28 -7.90 -3.58 0.99
CA HIS A 28 -7.52 -4.99 1.05
C HIS A 28 -6.97 -5.48 -0.29
N ALA A 29 -6.01 -6.40 -0.25
CA ALA A 29 -5.44 -7.04 -1.45
C ALA A 29 -6.50 -7.63 -2.37
N PHE A 30 -7.53 -8.28 -1.81
CA PHE A 30 -8.68 -8.79 -2.57
C PHE A 30 -9.46 -7.67 -3.29
N GLU A 31 -9.69 -6.53 -2.63
CA GLU A 31 -10.38 -5.40 -3.26
C GLU A 31 -9.54 -4.76 -4.36
N VAL A 32 -8.23 -4.65 -4.15
CA VAL A 32 -7.30 -4.17 -5.16
C VAL A 32 -7.31 -5.11 -6.37
N GLN A 33 -7.21 -6.42 -6.17
CA GLN A 33 -7.27 -7.38 -7.26
C GLN A 33 -8.61 -7.34 -8.01
N LYS A 34 -9.72 -7.16 -7.30
CA LYS A 34 -11.04 -7.04 -7.91
C LYS A 34 -11.18 -5.76 -8.76
N LYS A 35 -10.61 -4.65 -8.29
CA LYS A 35 -10.67 -3.34 -8.97
C LYS A 35 -9.66 -3.22 -10.12
N CYS A 36 -8.47 -3.78 -9.96
CA CYS A 36 -7.34 -3.64 -10.87
C CYS A 36 -7.09 -4.86 -11.76
N GLY A 37 -7.68 -6.00 -11.46
CA GLY A 37 -7.39 -7.27 -12.10
C GLY A 37 -6.14 -7.95 -11.56
N GLN A 38 -5.72 -9.02 -12.22
CA GLN A 38 -4.50 -9.76 -11.86
C GLN A 38 -3.26 -8.90 -12.11
N PRO A 39 -2.33 -8.82 -11.14
CA PRO A 39 -1.05 -8.15 -11.35
C PRO A 39 -0.18 -8.92 -12.35
N ALA A 40 0.76 -8.22 -12.99
CA ALA A 40 1.75 -8.84 -13.87
C ALA A 40 2.74 -9.71 -13.10
N SER A 41 3.02 -9.36 -11.83
CA SER A 41 3.83 -10.16 -10.92
C SER A 41 3.32 -10.00 -9.48
N GLN A 42 3.34 -11.08 -8.73
CA GLN A 42 3.05 -11.12 -7.29
C GLN A 42 4.14 -11.95 -6.61
N ALA A 43 4.82 -11.35 -5.63
CA ALA A 43 5.86 -12.02 -4.87
C ALA A 43 5.70 -11.75 -3.37
N THR A 44 5.77 -12.80 -2.56
CA THR A 44 5.92 -12.67 -1.10
C THR A 44 7.38 -12.35 -0.79
N LEU A 45 7.64 -11.15 -0.27
CA LEU A 45 8.99 -10.68 0.06
C LEU A 45 9.47 -11.18 1.42
N GLY A 46 8.55 -11.63 2.29
CA GLY A 46 8.87 -12.18 3.61
C GLY A 46 7.81 -11.79 4.63
N SER A 47 8.20 -11.69 5.90
CA SER A 47 7.32 -11.23 6.97
C SER A 47 8.04 -10.24 7.89
N ARG A 48 7.29 -9.30 8.46
CA ARG A 48 7.81 -8.29 9.40
C ARG A 48 7.02 -8.31 10.70
N LYS A 49 7.72 -8.11 11.82
CA LYS A 49 7.07 -7.80 13.10
C LYS A 49 6.53 -6.38 13.04
N SER A 50 5.22 -6.24 12.95
CA SER A 50 4.50 -4.98 13.12
C SER A 50 4.05 -4.85 14.57
N TYR A 51 4.26 -3.68 15.17
CA TYR A 51 3.80 -3.42 16.52
C TYR A 51 2.39 -2.82 16.47
N ASN A 52 1.42 -3.56 16.97
CA ASN A 52 0.05 -3.10 17.08
C ASN A 52 -0.13 -2.39 18.43
N SER A 53 -0.18 -1.05 18.40
CA SER A 53 -0.33 -0.23 19.62
C SER A 53 -1.66 -0.46 20.33
N THR A 54 -2.72 -0.81 19.58
CA THR A 54 -4.07 -1.07 20.10
C THR A 54 -4.08 -2.29 21.03
N TYR A 55 -3.41 -3.37 20.62
CA TYR A 55 -3.37 -4.63 21.37
C TYR A 55 -2.05 -4.86 22.11
N ARG A 56 -1.15 -3.88 22.11
CA ARG A 56 0.21 -3.92 22.69
C ARG A 56 0.97 -5.21 22.36
N ARG A 57 0.84 -5.70 21.13
CA ARG A 57 1.41 -6.97 20.67
C ARG A 57 2.21 -6.78 19.39
N SER A 58 3.30 -7.54 19.25
CA SER A 58 3.98 -7.71 17.97
C SER A 58 3.28 -8.80 17.17
N GLU A 59 2.78 -8.45 16.00
CA GLU A 59 2.20 -9.38 15.04
C GLU A 59 3.19 -9.60 13.90
N GLN A 60 3.36 -10.84 13.46
CA GLN A 60 4.15 -11.14 12.27
C GLN A 60 3.20 -11.06 11.07
N VAL A 61 3.42 -10.05 10.23
CA VAL A 61 2.60 -9.81 9.03
C VAL A 61 3.41 -10.14 7.80
N ASP A 62 2.80 -10.86 6.86
CA ASP A 62 3.43 -11.15 5.58
C ASP A 62 3.49 -9.89 4.72
N ILE A 63 4.61 -9.73 4.03
CA ILE A 63 4.87 -8.65 3.10
C ILE A 63 4.80 -9.23 1.69
N GLU A 64 3.91 -8.67 0.89
CA GLU A 64 3.80 -9.00 -0.52
C GLU A 64 4.05 -7.76 -1.38
N GLU A 65 4.64 -7.95 -2.54
CA GLU A 65 4.77 -6.93 -3.57
C GLU A 65 4.08 -7.37 -4.84
N TRP A 66 3.21 -6.51 -5.34
CA TRP A 66 2.46 -6.72 -6.57
C TRP A 66 2.87 -5.66 -7.58
N VAL A 67 3.09 -6.09 -8.82
CA VAL A 67 3.54 -5.22 -9.91
C VAL A 67 2.47 -5.16 -11.00
N TYR A 68 2.08 -3.94 -11.36
CA TYR A 68 1.20 -3.67 -12.49
C TYR A 68 1.96 -2.89 -13.58
N GLY A 69 1.56 -3.11 -14.84
CA GLY A 69 2.14 -2.48 -16.02
C GLY A 69 3.15 -3.37 -16.78
N PRO A 70 3.95 -2.78 -17.68
CA PRO A 70 4.06 -1.35 -17.91
C PRO A 70 2.86 -0.79 -18.70
N ASP A 71 2.15 0.18 -18.14
CA ASP A 71 1.16 0.97 -18.88
C ASP A 71 1.81 2.27 -19.33
N HIS A 72 1.96 2.48 -20.64
CA HIS A 72 2.66 3.65 -21.20
C HIS A 72 4.07 3.87 -20.60
N GLY A 73 4.80 2.77 -20.35
CA GLY A 73 6.15 2.80 -19.78
C GLY A 73 6.22 3.06 -18.26
N MET A 74 5.08 3.01 -17.55
CA MET A 74 5.03 3.15 -16.10
C MET A 74 4.71 1.83 -15.42
N TYR A 75 5.56 1.43 -14.48
CA TYR A 75 5.31 0.34 -13.53
C TYR A 75 4.72 0.88 -12.23
N ARG A 76 3.84 0.09 -11.63
CA ARG A 76 3.24 0.37 -10.33
C ARG A 76 3.54 -0.76 -9.38
N TYR A 77 4.24 -0.45 -8.30
CA TYR A 77 4.63 -1.37 -7.25
C TYR A 77 3.74 -1.12 -6.04
N LEU A 78 2.95 -2.13 -5.68
CA LEU A 78 2.04 -2.09 -4.55
C LEU A 78 2.60 -3.00 -3.47
N ARG A 79 2.78 -2.47 -2.27
CA ARG A 79 3.21 -3.26 -1.11
C ARG A 79 2.04 -3.54 -0.19
N PHE A 80 1.84 -4.81 0.11
CA PHE A 80 0.85 -5.27 1.07
C PHE A 80 1.54 -5.76 2.34
N GLU A 81 0.95 -5.46 3.49
CA GLU A 81 1.33 -6.01 4.79
C GLU A 81 0.10 -6.61 5.43
N GLY A 82 0.13 -7.91 5.73
CA GLY A 82 -1.02 -8.63 6.29
C GLY A 82 -2.29 -8.49 5.43
N GLY A 83 -2.12 -8.45 4.10
CA GLY A 83 -3.20 -8.31 3.14
C GLY A 83 -3.78 -6.88 3.00
N ARG A 84 -3.18 -5.85 3.61
CA ARG A 84 -3.57 -4.44 3.41
C ARG A 84 -2.53 -3.68 2.62
N LEU A 85 -2.98 -2.85 1.69
CA LEU A 85 -2.11 -1.98 0.90
C LEU A 85 -1.49 -0.91 1.79
N VAL A 86 -0.18 -0.94 1.99
CA VAL A 86 0.54 0.04 2.81
C VAL A 86 1.31 1.06 1.99
N ARG A 87 1.63 0.74 0.73
CA ARG A 87 2.42 1.62 -0.15
C ARG A 87 2.05 1.41 -1.60
N ILE A 88 2.03 2.52 -2.33
CA ILE A 88 1.90 2.57 -3.78
C ILE A 88 3.08 3.38 -4.30
N GLU A 89 3.84 2.82 -5.22
CA GLU A 89 4.97 3.47 -5.85
C GLU A 89 4.86 3.34 -7.37
N SER A 90 5.20 4.42 -8.09
CA SER A 90 5.16 4.44 -9.55
C SER A 90 6.56 4.75 -10.09
N LYS A 91 7.05 3.90 -11.00
CA LYS A 91 8.38 4.06 -11.61
C LYS A 91 8.26 4.07 -13.12
N ARG A 92 8.94 5.01 -13.76
CA ARG A 92 9.12 5.02 -15.22
C ARG A 92 10.28 4.09 -15.58
N GLY A 93 10.04 3.18 -16.51
CA GLY A 93 11.06 2.31 -17.11
C GLY A 93 11.94 3.05 -18.10
#